data_AF-A0A935QYA7-F1
#
_entry.id   AF-A0A935QYA7-F1
#
_cell.length_a   1.000
_cell.length_b   1.000
_cell.length_c   1.000
_cell.angle_alpha   90.00
_cell.angle_beta   90.00
_cell.angle_gamma   90.00
#
_symmetry.space_group_name_H-M   'P 1'
#
loop_
_entity.id
_entity.type
_entity.pdbx_description
1 polymer ?
#
loop_
_entity_poly.entity_id
_entity_poly.type
_entity_poly.pdbx_seq_one_letter_code
_entity_poly.pdbx_strand_id
1 'polypeptide(L)'
;MSARKLLLLSTFTASLIACAETPTPPPAPMAGPAAPPPVAAPSYPHELGAMVIPSDNPQTDAKVKLGHQLFFDSRLSKDGSRSCYSCHLNEDGNGGHDPLAVGAGGKVLTRHSPVIWNVGYLGAYYWDGRSDSLEAQATAAWAGGNMGVGKDNLGAKAAEIAAVAGYAAQFNEVFPGEGVTPTTIVKALSAYERTLVCDDTAFDRYAKGDAAALNDAQRAGLERLLWAKPPARAATPRRTSPSLWWPLGVPTSSAPRAPHQRERRCRPHERHQGRVRLGGV
;
A
#
# COMPACT_ATOMS: atom_id res chain seq x y z
N MET A 1 -103.04 24.77 34.40
CA MET A 1 -101.81 24.57 35.19
C MET A 1 -100.66 24.20 34.27
N SER A 2 -99.52 24.79 34.55
CA SER A 2 -98.24 24.74 33.83
C SER A 2 -97.73 23.33 33.53
N ALA A 3 -97.18 23.11 32.32
CA ALA A 3 -95.92 22.38 32.14
C ALA A 3 -95.37 22.57 30.72
N ARG A 4 -94.39 23.46 30.58
CA ARG A 4 -93.50 23.56 29.42
C ARG A 4 -92.56 22.36 29.39
N LYS A 5 -92.41 21.71 28.23
CA LYS A 5 -91.16 21.01 27.85
C LYS A 5 -90.83 21.37 26.40
N LEU A 6 -89.86 22.27 26.27
CA LEU A 6 -89.30 22.75 25.01
C LEU A 6 -88.17 21.78 24.63
N LEU A 7 -88.34 21.00 23.56
CA LEU A 7 -87.29 20.13 23.02
C LEU A 7 -86.55 20.91 21.93
N LEU A 8 -85.30 21.30 22.20
CA LEU A 8 -84.41 21.96 21.24
C LEU A 8 -83.82 20.90 20.30
N LEU A 9 -84.23 20.91 19.04
CA LEU A 9 -83.64 20.10 17.97
C LEU A 9 -82.47 20.93 17.36
N SER A 10 -81.24 20.55 17.68
CA SER A 10 -80.03 21.16 17.12
C SER A 10 -79.75 20.58 15.73
N THR A 11 -79.94 21.37 14.67
CA THR A 11 -79.52 21.00 13.31
C THR A 11 -78.07 21.40 13.10
N PHE A 12 -77.17 20.40 13.06
CA PHE A 12 -75.77 20.56 12.70
C PHE A 12 -75.64 20.66 11.17
N THR A 13 -75.50 21.88 10.64
CA THR A 13 -75.09 22.10 9.23
C THR A 13 -73.58 21.97 9.11
N ALA A 14 -73.10 20.85 8.57
CA ALA A 14 -71.69 20.67 8.21
C ALA A 14 -71.37 21.49 6.94
N SER A 15 -70.68 22.61 7.08
CA SER A 15 -70.04 23.31 5.95
C SER A 15 -68.76 22.56 5.56
N LEU A 16 -68.77 21.92 4.39
CA LEU A 16 -67.57 21.43 3.73
C LEU A 16 -66.82 22.63 3.13
N ILE A 17 -65.85 23.17 3.87
CA ILE A 17 -64.85 24.08 3.33
C ILE A 17 -63.78 23.20 2.68
N ALA A 18 -63.82 23.09 1.35
CA ALA A 18 -62.75 22.49 0.57
C ALA A 18 -61.58 23.48 0.50
N CYS A 19 -60.54 23.25 1.32
CA CYS A 19 -59.26 23.92 1.15
C CYS A 19 -58.56 23.35 -0.08
N ALA A 20 -58.59 24.09 -1.19
CA ALA A 20 -57.68 23.83 -2.31
C ALA A 20 -56.28 24.33 -1.91
N GLU A 21 -55.42 23.42 -1.45
CA GLU A 21 -53.99 23.70 -1.33
C GLU A 21 -53.39 23.76 -2.74
N THR A 22 -52.91 24.94 -3.13
CA THR A 22 -52.04 25.08 -4.30
C THR A 22 -50.74 24.33 -4.02
N PRO A 23 -50.35 23.35 -4.85
CA PRO A 23 -49.10 22.62 -4.64
C PRO A 23 -47.93 23.60 -4.78
N THR A 24 -47.22 23.80 -3.68
CA THR A 24 -45.98 24.57 -3.65
C THR A 24 -44.94 23.86 -4.52
N PRO A 25 -44.32 24.54 -5.48
CA PRO A 25 -43.24 23.93 -6.25
C PRO A 25 -42.11 23.51 -5.30
N PRO A 26 -41.45 22.38 -5.55
CA PRO A 26 -40.31 21.95 -4.74
C PRO A 26 -39.25 23.06 -4.74
N PRO A 27 -38.55 23.28 -3.61
CA PRO A 27 -37.48 24.27 -3.55
C PRO A 27 -36.45 23.95 -4.64
N ALA A 28 -36.01 24.97 -5.37
CA ALA A 28 -34.93 24.83 -6.34
C ALA A 28 -33.75 24.14 -5.64
N PRO A 29 -33.08 23.16 -6.29
CA PRO A 29 -31.92 22.51 -5.70
C PRO A 29 -30.93 23.62 -5.31
N MET A 30 -30.60 23.67 -4.02
CA MET A 30 -29.57 24.56 -3.51
C MET A 30 -28.34 24.32 -4.38
N ALA A 31 -27.88 25.37 -5.07
CA ALA A 31 -26.63 25.30 -5.81
C ALA A 31 -25.59 24.75 -4.84
N GLY A 32 -25.06 23.56 -5.14
CA GLY A 32 -23.96 22.99 -4.37
C GLY A 32 -22.84 24.02 -4.29
N PRO A 33 -22.01 24.00 -3.24
CA PRO A 33 -20.89 24.92 -3.13
C PRO A 33 -20.13 24.92 -4.46
N ALA A 34 -19.87 26.12 -5.00
CA ALA A 34 -19.15 26.29 -6.24
C ALA A 34 -17.90 25.40 -6.21
N ALA A 35 -17.68 24.63 -7.28
CA ALA A 35 -16.51 23.79 -7.40
C ALA A 35 -15.28 24.66 -7.07
N PRO A 36 -14.42 24.25 -6.12
CA PRO A 36 -13.24 25.02 -5.80
C PRO A 36 -12.45 25.24 -7.09
N PRO A 37 -11.81 26.41 -7.25
CA PRO A 37 -10.95 26.64 -8.41
C PRO A 37 -9.95 25.49 -8.50
N PRO A 38 -9.59 25.04 -9.72
CA PRO A 38 -8.67 23.92 -9.90
C PRO A 38 -7.43 24.18 -9.05
N VAL A 39 -7.23 23.34 -8.03
CA VAL A 39 -6.09 23.47 -7.15
C VAL A 39 -4.86 23.19 -8.00
N ALA A 40 -4.03 24.22 -8.17
CA ALA A 40 -2.75 24.11 -8.84
C ALA A 40 -2.01 22.89 -8.27
N ALA A 41 -1.43 22.07 -9.15
CA ALA A 41 -0.67 20.90 -8.74
C ALA A 41 0.28 21.32 -7.60
N PRO A 42 0.21 20.64 -6.44
CA PRO A 42 0.91 21.11 -5.27
C PRO A 42 2.42 21.12 -5.54
N SER A 43 3.13 22.14 -5.06
CA SER A 43 4.57 22.36 -5.29
C SER A 43 5.49 21.40 -4.51
N TYR A 44 5.04 20.17 -4.24
CA TYR A 44 5.83 19.17 -3.53
C TYR A 44 6.73 18.41 -4.53
N PRO A 45 7.89 17.91 -4.08
CA PRO A 45 8.68 16.96 -4.86
C PRO A 45 7.82 15.72 -5.10
N HIS A 46 7.34 15.59 -6.33
CA HIS A 46 6.53 14.48 -6.81
C HIS A 46 7.40 13.40 -7.46
N GLU A 47 8.64 13.74 -7.78
CA GLU A 47 9.64 12.82 -8.26
C GLU A 47 10.31 12.11 -7.09
N LEU A 48 10.51 10.80 -7.21
CA LEU A 48 11.21 9.98 -6.22
C LEU A 48 12.69 10.39 -6.06
N GLY A 49 13.22 11.17 -7.01
CA GLY A 49 14.62 11.53 -7.10
C GLY A 49 15.50 10.38 -7.57
N ALA A 50 16.81 10.59 -7.57
CA ALA A 50 17.77 9.52 -7.83
C ALA A 50 17.81 8.57 -6.62
N MET A 51 17.71 7.27 -6.89
CA MET A 51 17.87 6.25 -5.85
C MET A 51 19.32 6.20 -5.38
N VAL A 52 19.53 6.09 -4.06
CA VAL A 52 20.87 5.88 -3.50
C VAL A 52 21.26 4.42 -3.70
N ILE A 53 22.30 4.19 -4.50
CA ILE A 53 22.89 2.87 -4.70
C ILE A 53 24.12 2.72 -3.79
N PRO A 54 24.16 1.72 -2.88
CA PRO A 54 25.32 1.51 -2.03
C PRO A 54 26.57 1.19 -2.85
N SER A 55 27.70 1.79 -2.46
CA SER A 55 28.98 1.60 -3.15
C SER A 55 29.51 0.16 -3.08
N ASP A 56 29.12 -0.58 -2.04
CA ASP A 56 29.47 -1.99 -1.83
C ASP A 56 28.48 -2.96 -2.51
N ASN A 57 27.38 -2.45 -3.08
CA ASN A 57 26.43 -3.21 -3.89
C ASN A 57 25.96 -2.45 -5.15
N PRO A 58 26.87 -2.17 -6.10
CA PRO A 58 26.51 -1.48 -7.34
C PRO A 58 25.52 -2.31 -8.19
N GLN A 59 24.62 -1.64 -8.90
CA GLN A 59 23.65 -2.28 -9.78
C GLN A 59 24.30 -2.72 -11.10
N THR A 60 23.98 -3.93 -11.54
CA THR A 60 24.26 -4.41 -12.91
C THR A 60 23.08 -5.25 -13.37
N ASP A 61 22.81 -5.29 -14.68
CA ASP A 61 21.69 -6.07 -15.23
C ASP A 61 21.80 -7.56 -14.89
N ALA A 62 23.01 -8.11 -14.91
CA ALA A 62 23.27 -9.50 -14.54
C ALA A 62 22.94 -9.76 -13.07
N LYS A 63 23.30 -8.84 -12.16
CA LYS A 63 22.97 -8.95 -10.73
C LYS A 63 21.47 -8.82 -10.47
N VAL A 64 20.80 -7.89 -11.16
CA VAL A 64 19.33 -7.74 -11.09
C VAL A 64 18.64 -9.01 -11.57
N LYS A 65 19.08 -9.58 -12.69
CA LYS A 65 18.50 -10.83 -13.24
C LYS A 65 18.68 -12.01 -12.28
N LEU A 66 19.87 -12.15 -11.68
CA LEU A 66 20.13 -13.15 -10.65
C LEU A 66 19.24 -12.94 -9.42
N GLY A 67 19.13 -11.70 -8.95
CA GLY A 67 18.25 -11.32 -7.85
C GLY A 67 16.78 -11.64 -8.11
N HIS A 68 16.30 -11.34 -9.31
CA HIS A 68 14.94 -11.67 -9.74
C HIS A 68 14.74 -13.19 -9.65
N GLN A 69 15.64 -14.00 -10.21
CA GLN A 69 15.53 -15.46 -10.13
C GLN A 69 15.45 -15.95 -8.67
N LEU A 70 16.32 -15.45 -7.79
CA LEU A 70 16.34 -15.80 -6.36
C LEU A 70 15.07 -15.38 -5.63
N PHE A 71 14.48 -14.23 -5.98
CA PHE A 71 13.28 -13.70 -5.33
C PHE A 71 12.07 -14.64 -5.43
N PHE A 72 12.00 -15.42 -6.50
CA PHE A 72 10.95 -16.43 -6.74
C PHE A 72 11.36 -17.84 -6.30
N ASP A 73 12.59 -18.06 -5.86
CA ASP A 73 13.12 -19.40 -5.57
C ASP A 73 12.80 -19.84 -4.14
N SER A 74 11.99 -20.89 -4.02
CA SER A 74 11.58 -21.38 -2.70
C SER A 74 12.69 -22.14 -1.98
N ARG A 75 13.76 -22.56 -2.67
CA ARG A 75 14.91 -23.23 -2.05
C ARG A 75 15.61 -22.36 -1.01
N LEU A 76 15.41 -21.04 -1.05
CA LEU A 76 15.94 -20.14 -0.04
C LEU A 76 15.28 -20.31 1.34
N SER A 77 14.05 -20.83 1.45
CA SER A 77 13.49 -21.12 2.78
C SER A 77 14.10 -22.38 3.38
N LYS A 78 13.99 -22.50 4.71
CA LYS A 78 14.46 -23.67 5.46
C LYS A 78 13.90 -24.98 4.91
N ASP A 79 12.62 -24.96 4.55
CA ASP A 79 11.81 -26.13 4.19
C ASP A 79 11.45 -26.19 2.70
N GLY A 80 11.97 -25.27 1.88
CA GLY A 80 11.64 -25.20 0.45
C GLY A 80 10.22 -24.73 0.14
N SER A 81 9.43 -24.30 1.14
CA SER A 81 8.01 -23.96 0.97
C SER A 81 7.73 -22.50 0.60
N ARG A 82 8.71 -21.60 0.74
CA ARG A 82 8.52 -20.16 0.55
C ARG A 82 9.66 -19.50 -0.21
N SER A 83 9.31 -18.52 -1.02
CA SER A 83 10.20 -17.53 -1.63
C SER A 83 9.87 -16.14 -1.10
N CYS A 84 10.65 -15.11 -1.47
CA CYS A 84 10.31 -13.72 -1.16
C CYS A 84 8.94 -13.35 -1.76
N TYR A 85 8.66 -13.85 -2.96
CA TYR A 85 7.38 -13.67 -3.65
C TYR A 85 6.19 -14.19 -2.83
N SER A 86 6.33 -15.29 -2.09
CA SER A 86 5.25 -15.86 -1.29
C SER A 86 4.65 -14.90 -0.25
N CYS A 87 5.37 -13.83 0.09
CA CYS A 87 4.93 -12.78 1.02
C CYS A 87 4.74 -11.41 0.35
N HIS A 88 5.28 -11.22 -0.84
CA HIS A 88 5.30 -9.97 -1.61
C HIS A 88 4.73 -10.24 -3.01
N LEU A 89 3.43 -10.51 -3.05
CA LEU A 89 2.73 -10.99 -4.24
C LEU A 89 2.36 -9.82 -5.14
N ASN A 90 2.64 -9.93 -6.44
CA ASN A 90 2.31 -8.88 -7.41
C ASN A 90 0.80 -8.63 -7.46
N GLU A 91 0.00 -9.68 -7.31
CA GLU A 91 -1.46 -9.65 -7.29
C GLU A 91 -1.98 -8.81 -6.11
N ASP A 92 -1.25 -8.81 -4.99
CA ASP A 92 -1.55 -8.03 -3.80
C ASP A 92 -0.73 -6.72 -3.73
N GLY A 93 -0.27 -6.23 -4.88
CA GLY A 93 0.46 -4.96 -4.96
C GLY A 93 1.87 -5.04 -4.38
N ASN A 94 2.51 -6.18 -4.52
CA ASN A 94 3.85 -6.49 -3.99
C ASN A 94 3.90 -6.46 -2.45
N GLY A 95 2.80 -6.87 -1.82
CA GLY A 95 2.63 -7.01 -0.37
C GLY A 95 1.96 -8.35 -0.02
N GLY A 96 1.59 -8.51 1.24
CA GLY A 96 0.95 -9.75 1.72
C GLY A 96 -0.57 -9.75 1.57
N HIS A 97 -1.11 -10.92 1.22
CA HIS A 97 -2.54 -11.22 1.21
C HIS A 97 -3.16 -11.20 2.62
N ASP A 98 -2.55 -11.97 3.52
CA ASP A 98 -3.10 -12.23 4.86
C ASP A 98 -2.90 -11.06 5.82
N PRO A 99 -3.83 -10.83 6.78
CA PRO A 99 -3.66 -9.79 7.81
C PRO A 99 -2.35 -9.90 8.60
N LEU A 100 -1.87 -11.13 8.79
CA LEU A 100 -0.56 -11.44 9.37
C LEU A 100 0.19 -12.33 8.38
N ALA A 101 1.46 -12.01 8.14
CA ALA A 101 2.29 -12.81 7.26
C ALA A 101 2.44 -14.24 7.80
N VAL A 102 2.53 -15.20 6.88
CA VAL A 102 2.85 -16.59 7.23
C VAL A 102 4.27 -16.86 6.73
N GLY A 103 5.12 -17.42 7.58
CA GLY A 103 6.51 -17.77 7.30
C GLY A 103 6.70 -19.27 7.01
N ALA A 104 7.96 -19.68 6.89
CA ALA A 104 8.32 -21.08 6.65
C ALA A 104 7.75 -22.00 7.73
N GLY A 105 7.39 -23.23 7.35
CA GLY A 105 6.70 -24.19 8.21
C GLY A 105 5.28 -23.78 8.60
N GLY A 106 4.64 -22.86 7.87
CA GLY A 106 3.28 -22.39 8.15
C GLY A 106 3.18 -21.48 9.39
N LYS A 107 4.30 -20.94 9.88
CA LYS A 107 4.33 -20.12 11.09
C LYS A 107 3.66 -18.77 10.86
N VAL A 108 2.58 -18.48 11.58
CA VAL A 108 1.99 -17.12 11.60
C VAL A 108 2.95 -16.15 12.28
N LEU A 109 3.25 -15.04 11.61
CA LEU A 109 4.14 -13.98 12.08
C LEU A 109 3.35 -12.87 12.78
N THR A 110 4.05 -11.92 13.38
CA THR A 110 3.43 -10.89 14.23
C THR A 110 2.96 -9.64 13.48
N ARG A 111 3.21 -9.56 12.17
CA ARG A 111 2.91 -8.38 11.34
C ARG A 111 2.50 -8.79 9.93
N HIS A 112 1.74 -7.92 9.28
CA HIS A 112 1.46 -7.95 7.84
C HIS A 112 2.74 -7.79 7.00
N SER A 113 2.82 -8.41 5.82
CA SER A 113 3.93 -8.20 4.87
C SER A 113 3.76 -6.87 4.14
N PRO A 114 4.63 -5.86 4.37
CA PRO A 114 4.46 -4.56 3.75
C PRO A 114 4.62 -4.62 2.22
N VAL A 115 4.06 -3.63 1.54
CA VAL A 115 4.34 -3.39 0.12
C VAL A 115 5.81 -3.02 -0.08
N ILE A 116 6.45 -3.57 -1.11
CA ILE A 116 7.87 -3.30 -1.44
C ILE A 116 8.08 -2.54 -2.76
N TRP A 117 7.02 -1.98 -3.35
CA TRP A 117 7.20 -0.95 -4.37
C TRP A 117 7.97 0.23 -3.79
N ASN A 118 8.91 0.76 -4.57
CA ASN A 118 9.84 1.83 -4.21
C ASN A 118 10.70 1.54 -2.97
N VAL A 119 10.88 0.27 -2.58
CA VAL A 119 11.64 -0.12 -1.37
C VAL A 119 13.09 0.39 -1.39
N GLY A 120 13.69 0.52 -2.58
CA GLY A 120 15.04 1.07 -2.75
C GLY A 120 15.19 2.56 -2.38
N TYR A 121 14.08 3.30 -2.26
CA TYR A 121 14.08 4.71 -1.83
C TYR A 121 13.94 4.88 -0.31
N LEU A 122 13.79 3.79 0.45
CA LEU A 122 13.61 3.86 1.89
C LEU A 122 14.94 4.05 2.62
N GLY A 123 14.92 4.91 3.64
CA GLY A 123 16.07 5.10 4.54
C GLY A 123 16.07 4.19 5.77
N ALA A 124 14.96 3.49 6.04
CA ALA A 124 14.86 2.48 7.08
C ALA A 124 13.72 1.49 6.78
N TYR A 125 13.86 0.29 7.31
CA TYR A 125 13.11 -0.90 6.91
C TYR A 125 12.46 -1.59 8.12
N TYR A 126 11.47 -2.45 7.83
CA TYR A 126 10.44 -2.93 8.77
C TYR A 126 9.42 -1.88 9.22
N TRP A 127 8.32 -2.34 9.80
CA TRP A 127 7.25 -1.50 10.36
C TRP A 127 7.71 -0.61 11.50
N ASP A 128 8.73 -1.02 12.24
CA ASP A 128 9.33 -0.33 13.38
C ASP A 128 10.64 0.40 13.02
N GLY A 129 11.08 0.32 11.75
CA GLY A 129 12.27 1.03 11.26
C GLY A 129 13.60 0.53 11.82
N ARG A 130 13.61 -0.66 12.41
CA ARG A 130 14.78 -1.20 13.13
C ARG A 130 15.97 -1.57 12.24
N SER A 131 15.79 -1.57 10.92
CA SER A 131 16.84 -1.91 9.97
C SER A 131 17.17 -0.69 9.12
N ASP A 132 18.45 -0.45 8.94
CA ASP A 132 19.05 0.74 8.32
C ASP A 132 19.36 0.57 6.83
N SER A 133 19.33 -0.66 6.32
CA SER A 133 19.65 -1.00 4.93
C SER A 133 18.77 -2.14 4.42
N LEU A 134 18.56 -2.15 3.11
CA LEU A 134 17.78 -3.19 2.43
C LEU A 134 18.46 -4.55 2.58
N GLU A 135 19.78 -4.59 2.44
CA GLU A 135 20.59 -5.79 2.61
C GLU A 135 20.47 -6.37 4.03
N ALA A 136 20.51 -5.52 5.07
CA ALA A 136 20.31 -5.98 6.44
C ALA A 136 18.88 -6.52 6.66
N GLN A 137 17.87 -5.86 6.07
CA GLN A 137 16.49 -6.33 6.14
C GLN A 137 16.31 -7.68 5.43
N ALA A 138 16.83 -7.84 4.22
CA ALA A 138 16.74 -9.08 3.45
C ALA A 138 17.46 -10.24 4.16
N THR A 139 18.65 -9.98 4.72
CA THR A 139 19.37 -10.95 5.56
C THR A 139 18.54 -11.38 6.77
N ALA A 140 17.93 -10.42 7.47
CA ALA A 140 17.14 -10.69 8.67
C ALA A 140 15.82 -11.42 8.35
N ALA A 141 15.19 -11.14 7.20
CA ALA A 141 14.03 -11.90 6.72
C ALA A 141 14.41 -13.34 6.37
N TRP A 142 15.56 -13.53 5.72
CA TRP A 142 16.05 -14.85 5.33
C TRP A 142 16.43 -15.71 6.55
N ALA A 143 17.13 -15.14 7.52
CA ALA A 143 17.46 -15.82 8.76
C ALA A 143 16.26 -15.99 9.71
N GLY A 144 15.29 -15.07 9.66
CA GLY A 144 14.20 -14.95 10.62
C GLY A 144 13.02 -15.88 10.34
N GLY A 145 11.89 -15.61 11.03
CA GLY A 145 10.68 -16.43 10.91
C GLY A 145 10.04 -16.43 9.51
N ASN A 146 10.38 -15.47 8.65
CA ASN A 146 9.85 -15.36 7.28
C ASN A 146 10.29 -16.57 6.45
N MET A 147 11.60 -16.79 6.31
CA MET A 147 12.16 -17.90 5.53
C MET A 147 12.65 -19.06 6.42
N GLY A 148 12.78 -18.82 7.72
CA GLY A 148 12.99 -19.84 8.75
C GLY A 148 14.40 -20.43 8.83
N VAL A 149 15.38 -19.94 8.07
CA VAL A 149 16.70 -20.59 7.93
C VAL A 149 17.47 -20.60 9.26
N GLY A 150 17.41 -19.51 10.02
CA GLY A 150 18.25 -19.30 11.20
C GLY A 150 19.61 -18.70 10.82
N LYS A 151 20.11 -17.79 11.66
CA LYS A 151 21.34 -17.02 11.39
C LYS A 151 22.55 -17.92 11.15
N ASP A 152 22.70 -18.96 11.97
CA ASP A 152 23.85 -19.87 11.92
C ASP A 152 23.81 -20.83 10.72
N ASN A 153 22.66 -20.94 10.03
CA ASN A 153 22.48 -21.85 8.90
C ASN A 153 22.51 -21.15 7.54
N LEU A 154 22.68 -19.82 7.50
CA LEU A 154 22.73 -19.10 6.21
C LEU A 154 23.85 -19.62 5.31
N GLY A 155 25.01 -19.95 5.88
CA GLY A 155 26.12 -20.54 5.12
C GLY A 155 25.78 -21.89 4.52
N ALA A 156 25.14 -22.78 5.30
CA ALA A 156 24.69 -24.09 4.81
C ALA A 156 23.63 -23.94 3.70
N LYS A 157 22.67 -23.03 3.89
CA LYS A 157 21.66 -22.74 2.88
C LYS A 157 22.26 -22.14 1.60
N ALA A 158 23.26 -21.27 1.70
CA ALA A 158 23.99 -20.76 0.55
C ALA A 158 24.75 -21.89 -0.18
N ALA A 159 25.32 -22.86 0.55
CA ALA A 159 25.97 -24.02 -0.06
C ALA A 159 24.98 -24.91 -0.84
N GLU A 160 23.73 -25.04 -0.39
CA GLU A 160 22.68 -25.72 -1.16
C GLU A 160 22.41 -25.01 -2.50
N ILE A 161 22.36 -23.68 -2.50
CA ILE A 161 22.24 -22.87 -3.73
C ILE A 161 23.48 -23.05 -4.61
N ALA A 162 24.68 -23.11 -4.01
CA ALA A 162 25.94 -23.33 -4.72
C ALA A 162 26.04 -24.69 -5.40
N ALA A 163 25.38 -25.72 -4.86
CA ALA A 163 25.35 -27.06 -5.45
C ALA A 163 24.56 -27.11 -6.78
N VAL A 164 23.82 -26.06 -7.11
CA VAL A 164 23.06 -25.96 -8.36
C VAL A 164 23.97 -25.37 -9.43
N ALA A 165 24.37 -26.18 -10.42
CA ALA A 165 25.33 -25.78 -11.45
C ALA A 165 24.98 -24.44 -12.14
N GLY A 166 23.70 -24.20 -12.41
CA GLY A 166 23.23 -22.93 -12.98
C GLY A 166 23.52 -21.73 -12.08
N TYR A 167 23.26 -21.84 -10.78
CA TYR A 167 23.58 -20.76 -9.83
C TYR A 167 25.09 -20.59 -9.66
N ALA A 168 25.84 -21.68 -9.52
CA ALA A 168 27.30 -21.58 -9.41
C ALA A 168 27.91 -20.80 -10.58
N ALA A 169 27.47 -21.07 -11.81
CA ALA A 169 27.90 -20.33 -13.00
C ALA A 169 27.48 -18.85 -12.95
N GLN A 170 26.21 -18.56 -12.66
CA GLN A 170 25.69 -17.19 -12.57
C GLN A 170 26.40 -16.37 -11.49
N PHE A 171 26.65 -16.94 -10.32
CA PHE A 171 27.33 -16.25 -9.23
C PHE A 171 28.81 -16.01 -9.51
N ASN A 172 29.50 -16.92 -10.20
CA ASN A 172 30.88 -16.70 -10.63
C ASN A 172 31.00 -15.58 -11.66
N GLU A 173 29.99 -15.38 -12.50
CA GLU A 173 29.91 -14.26 -13.44
C GLU A 173 29.59 -12.93 -12.74
N VAL A 174 28.59 -12.92 -11.86
CA VAL A 174 28.10 -11.70 -11.20
C VAL A 174 29.01 -11.25 -10.05
N PHE A 175 29.64 -12.18 -9.34
CA PHE A 175 30.49 -11.95 -8.16
C PHE A 175 31.82 -12.72 -8.28
N PRO A 176 32.69 -12.34 -9.25
CA PRO A 176 33.94 -13.05 -9.50
C PRO A 176 34.84 -13.03 -8.26
N GLY A 177 35.30 -14.20 -7.83
CA GLY A 177 36.15 -14.37 -6.64
C GLY A 177 35.39 -14.50 -5.32
N GLU A 178 34.11 -14.13 -5.26
CA GLU A 178 33.25 -14.32 -4.08
C GLU A 178 32.34 -15.54 -4.23
N GLY A 179 31.76 -15.75 -5.42
CA GLY A 179 30.87 -16.87 -5.70
C GLY A 179 29.56 -16.83 -4.90
N VAL A 180 29.01 -18.00 -4.58
CA VAL A 180 27.74 -18.14 -3.84
C VAL A 180 28.00 -18.06 -2.34
N THR A 181 27.61 -16.95 -1.72
CA THR A 181 27.69 -16.73 -0.28
C THR A 181 26.40 -16.10 0.22
N PRO A 182 26.12 -16.12 1.53
CA PRO A 182 24.97 -15.39 2.06
C PRO A 182 24.96 -13.92 1.65
N THR A 183 26.13 -13.28 1.67
CA THR A 183 26.31 -11.88 1.27
C THR A 183 25.96 -11.64 -0.19
N THR A 184 26.49 -12.46 -1.11
CA THR A 184 26.25 -12.27 -2.55
C THR A 184 24.80 -12.58 -2.94
N ILE A 185 24.16 -13.55 -2.27
CA ILE A 185 22.72 -13.83 -2.42
C ILE A 185 21.89 -12.61 -2.03
N VAL A 186 22.14 -12.05 -0.85
CA VAL A 186 21.42 -10.85 -0.37
C VAL A 186 21.68 -9.66 -1.27
N LYS A 187 22.93 -9.43 -1.70
CA LYS A 187 23.27 -8.34 -2.63
C LYS A 187 22.50 -8.46 -3.95
N ALA A 188 22.35 -9.67 -4.49
CA ALA A 188 21.57 -9.92 -5.70
C ALA A 188 20.07 -9.64 -5.47
N LEU A 189 19.48 -10.18 -4.39
CA LEU A 189 18.09 -9.93 -4.01
C LEU A 189 17.81 -8.43 -3.88
N SER A 190 18.62 -7.71 -3.10
CA SER A 190 18.47 -6.27 -2.90
C SER A 190 18.71 -5.46 -4.18
N ALA A 191 19.45 -5.99 -5.17
CA ALA A 191 19.57 -5.35 -6.47
C ALA A 191 18.26 -5.44 -7.26
N TYR A 192 17.65 -6.61 -7.30
CA TYR A 192 16.33 -6.76 -7.91
C TYR A 192 15.26 -5.92 -7.20
N GLU A 193 15.23 -5.91 -5.88
CA GLU A 193 14.27 -5.12 -5.10
C GLU A 193 14.37 -3.61 -5.39
N ARG A 194 15.56 -3.09 -5.72
CA ARG A 194 15.74 -1.71 -6.15
C ARG A 194 15.14 -1.40 -7.51
N THR A 195 14.87 -2.41 -8.34
CA THR A 195 14.17 -2.22 -9.61
C THR A 195 12.65 -2.18 -9.47
N LEU A 196 12.13 -2.50 -8.28
CA LEU A 196 10.70 -2.44 -7.98
C LEU A 196 10.26 -0.99 -7.80
N VAL A 197 10.27 -0.22 -8.90
CA VAL A 197 9.90 1.19 -8.93
C VAL A 197 8.51 1.32 -9.54
N CYS A 198 7.68 2.13 -8.89
CA CYS A 198 6.37 2.50 -9.40
C CYS A 198 6.30 4.02 -9.42
N ASP A 199 6.40 4.64 -10.59
CA ASP A 199 6.51 6.10 -10.76
C ASP A 199 5.64 6.69 -11.88
N ASP A 200 4.69 5.88 -12.37
CA ASP A 200 3.68 6.26 -13.37
C ASP A 200 2.25 5.96 -12.89
N THR A 201 1.94 6.35 -11.66
CA THR A 201 0.57 6.34 -11.16
C THR A 201 -0.23 7.52 -11.70
N ALA A 202 -1.56 7.47 -11.56
CA ALA A 202 -2.44 8.60 -11.85
C ALA A 202 -2.04 9.87 -11.06
N PHE A 203 -1.53 9.69 -9.84
CA PHE A 203 -1.00 10.79 -9.05
C PHE A 203 0.30 11.35 -9.63
N ASP A 204 1.22 10.48 -10.10
CA ASP A 204 2.49 10.92 -10.68
C ASP A 204 2.29 11.70 -11.97
N ARG A 205 1.40 11.23 -12.85
CA ARG A 205 1.03 11.97 -14.07
C ARG A 205 0.38 13.31 -13.75
N TYR A 206 -0.53 13.33 -12.77
CA TYR A 206 -1.14 14.57 -12.30
C TYR A 206 -0.10 15.56 -11.78
N ALA A 207 0.86 15.08 -10.99
CA ALA A 207 1.91 15.92 -10.45
C ALA A 207 2.90 16.42 -11.53
N LYS A 208 3.08 15.66 -12.61
CA LYS A 208 3.82 16.06 -13.83
C LYS A 208 3.03 17.01 -14.75
N GLY A 209 1.79 17.38 -14.39
CA GLY A 209 0.98 18.38 -15.09
C GLY A 209 -0.21 17.84 -15.88
N ASP A 210 -0.44 16.53 -15.92
CA ASP A 210 -1.65 15.96 -16.53
C ASP A 210 -2.86 16.12 -15.60
N ALA A 211 -3.51 17.27 -15.66
CA ALA A 211 -4.68 17.59 -14.83
C ALA A 211 -5.83 16.56 -14.97
N ALA A 212 -5.90 15.84 -16.09
CA ALA A 212 -6.92 14.83 -16.37
C ALA A 212 -6.58 13.45 -15.77
N ALA A 213 -5.36 13.23 -15.28
CA ALA A 213 -4.94 11.95 -14.72
C ALA A 213 -5.70 11.57 -13.44
N LEU A 214 -6.18 12.56 -12.67
CA LEU A 214 -7.10 12.35 -11.56
C LEU A 214 -8.53 12.69 -11.98
N ASN A 215 -9.51 11.96 -11.46
CA ASN A 215 -10.91 12.36 -11.54
C ASN A 215 -11.28 13.33 -10.40
N ASP A 216 -12.51 13.89 -10.43
CA ASP A 216 -12.97 14.86 -9.43
C ASP A 216 -12.91 14.34 -8.00
N ALA A 217 -13.30 13.08 -7.78
CA ALA A 217 -13.26 12.47 -6.46
C ALA A 217 -11.82 12.30 -5.94
N GLN A 218 -10.88 11.93 -6.81
CA GLN A 218 -9.46 11.81 -6.48
C GLN A 218 -8.82 13.17 -6.18
N ARG A 219 -9.15 14.22 -6.94
CA ARG A 219 -8.72 15.60 -6.64
C ARG A 219 -9.25 16.08 -5.30
N ALA A 220 -10.55 15.91 -5.05
CA ALA A 220 -11.16 16.26 -3.77
C ALA A 220 -10.55 15.48 -2.60
N GLY A 221 -10.20 14.20 -2.80
CA GLY A 221 -9.49 13.39 -1.82
C GLY A 221 -8.07 13.90 -1.55
N LEU A 222 -7.33 14.28 -2.60
CA LEU A 222 -6.00 14.87 -2.50
C LEU A 222 -6.06 16.20 -1.73
N GLU A 223 -6.99 17.09 -2.05
CA GLU A 223 -7.17 18.36 -1.33
C GLU A 223 -7.40 18.15 0.16
N ARG A 224 -8.26 17.20 0.54
CA ARG A 224 -8.50 16.87 1.96
C ARG A 224 -7.26 16.30 2.64
N LEU A 225 -6.50 15.47 1.95
CA LEU A 225 -5.26 14.90 2.47
C LEU A 225 -4.21 16.00 2.75
N LEU A 226 -4.15 17.02 1.89
CA LEU A 226 -3.21 18.13 1.99
C LEU A 226 -3.68 19.23 2.95
N TRP A 227 -4.99 19.47 3.07
CA TRP A 227 -5.59 20.51 3.93
C TRP A 227 -5.64 20.13 5.41
N ALA A 228 -5.63 18.83 5.74
CA ALA A 228 -5.60 18.38 7.13
C ALA A 228 -4.33 18.86 7.84
N LYS A 229 -4.41 19.98 8.57
CA LYS A 229 -3.35 20.48 9.45
C LYS A 229 -2.85 19.32 10.33
N PRO A 230 -1.54 19.11 10.46
CA PRO A 230 -1.03 18.16 11.44
C PRO A 230 -1.56 18.55 12.84
N PRO A 231 -1.89 17.60 13.73
CA PRO A 231 -2.12 17.93 15.14
C PRO A 231 -0.90 18.70 15.65
N ALA A 232 -1.10 19.71 16.48
CA ALA A 232 -0.11 20.75 16.84
C ALA A 232 1.25 20.26 17.40
N ARG A 233 1.44 18.94 17.60
CA ARG A 233 2.74 18.31 17.90
C ARG A 233 3.55 17.89 16.66
N ALA A 234 2.99 17.97 15.46
CA ALA A 234 3.67 17.62 14.22
C ALA A 234 4.04 18.92 13.47
N ALA A 235 5.14 19.53 13.88
CA ALA A 235 5.72 20.70 13.22
C ALA A 235 6.50 20.35 11.94
N THR A 236 5.93 19.53 11.05
CA THR A 236 6.40 19.38 9.67
C THR A 236 5.23 18.96 8.76
N PRO A 237 5.18 19.45 7.50
CA PRO A 237 4.12 19.09 6.55
C PRO A 237 4.08 17.58 6.32
N ARG A 238 2.90 17.00 6.03
CA ARG A 238 2.76 15.62 5.52
C ARG A 238 3.58 15.48 4.24
N ARG A 239 4.84 15.07 4.38
CA ARG A 239 5.68 14.70 3.26
C ARG A 239 5.27 13.29 2.84
N THR A 240 5.03 13.10 1.55
CA THR A 240 5.07 11.80 0.85
C THR A 240 6.50 11.24 0.78
N SER A 241 7.38 11.68 1.68
CA SER A 241 8.79 11.31 1.70
C SER A 241 8.93 9.91 2.31
N PRO A 242 9.73 9.02 1.72
CA PRO A 242 9.95 7.66 2.19
C PRO A 242 10.62 7.56 3.58
N SER A 243 10.96 8.69 4.20
CA SER A 243 11.89 8.81 5.31
C SER A 243 11.31 9.38 6.62
N LEU A 244 10.01 9.71 6.69
CA LEU A 244 9.44 10.13 7.98
C LEU A 244 8.98 8.93 8.82
N TRP A 245 9.29 9.01 10.11
CA TRP A 245 8.88 8.10 11.17
C TRP A 245 8.05 8.89 12.17
N TRP A 246 6.96 8.32 12.66
CA TRP A 246 6.12 8.94 13.67
C TRP A 246 5.88 7.97 14.81
N PRO A 247 5.78 8.45 16.05
CA PRO A 247 5.23 7.69 17.16
C PRO A 247 3.70 7.63 17.05
N LEU A 248 3.19 6.98 16.01
CA LEU A 248 1.74 6.78 15.81
C LEU A 248 1.32 5.37 16.22
N GLY A 249 1.50 5.01 17.49
CA GLY A 249 0.98 3.74 18.00
C GLY A 249 -0.54 3.78 18.13
N VAL A 250 -1.26 2.84 17.51
CA VAL A 250 -2.50 2.33 18.13
C VAL A 250 -2.03 1.67 19.43
N PRO A 251 -2.54 2.02 20.61
CA PRO A 251 -1.85 1.82 21.89
C PRO A 251 -1.54 0.35 22.19
N THR A 252 -0.35 -0.11 21.76
CA THR A 252 0.44 -1.23 22.30
C THR A 252 1.93 -0.96 21.99
N SER A 253 2.62 -0.35 22.96
CA SER A 253 4.06 -0.33 23.25
C SER A 253 5.16 -0.15 22.17
N SER A 254 4.86 0.11 20.90
CA SER A 254 5.90 0.52 19.93
C SER A 254 5.34 1.47 18.88
N ALA A 255 6.14 2.47 18.49
CA ALA A 255 5.84 3.43 17.44
C ALA A 255 5.87 2.74 16.05
N PRO A 256 4.74 2.57 15.35
CA PRO A 256 4.70 2.01 14.02
C PRO A 256 4.84 3.10 12.95
N ARG A 257 5.43 2.73 11.82
CA ARG A 257 5.43 3.52 10.60
C ARG A 257 4.01 3.68 10.06
N ALA A 258 3.64 4.89 9.65
CA ALA A 258 2.46 5.10 8.82
C ALA A 258 2.71 4.46 7.44
N PRO A 259 1.85 3.54 6.96
CA PRO A 259 2.07 2.88 5.68
C PRO A 259 2.18 3.90 4.56
N HIS A 260 3.16 3.70 3.68
CA HIS A 260 3.33 4.52 2.49
C HIS A 260 2.08 4.37 1.60
N GLN A 261 1.47 5.49 1.22
CA GLN A 261 0.15 5.49 0.56
C GLN A 261 0.25 5.53 -0.97
N ARG A 262 1.45 5.78 -1.53
CA ARG A 262 1.65 5.96 -2.97
C ARG A 262 1.36 4.69 -3.79
N GLU A 263 1.52 3.52 -3.17
CA GLU A 263 1.67 2.27 -3.93
C GLU A 263 0.44 1.36 -3.95
N ARG A 264 -0.66 1.77 -3.32
CA ARG A 264 -1.91 0.97 -3.28
C ARG A 264 -2.51 0.65 -4.67
N ARG A 265 -2.02 1.30 -5.74
CA ARG A 265 -2.52 1.16 -7.12
C ARG A 265 -1.43 0.90 -8.17
N CYS A 266 -0.23 0.46 -7.79
CA CYS A 266 0.83 0.05 -8.73
C CYS A 266 0.52 -1.26 -9.49
N ARG A 267 -0.75 -1.54 -9.79
CA ARG A 267 -1.22 -2.67 -10.59
C ARG A 267 -1.17 -2.29 -12.08
N PRO A 268 -0.31 -2.90 -12.91
CA PRO A 268 -0.46 -2.79 -14.36
C PRO A 268 -1.63 -3.70 -14.78
N HIS A 269 -2.66 -3.13 -15.41
CA HIS A 269 -3.85 -3.81 -15.95
C HIS A 269 -4.92 -4.34 -14.97
N GLU A 270 -5.89 -3.49 -14.63
CA GLU A 270 -7.31 -3.88 -14.56
C GLU A 270 -8.09 -3.02 -15.55
N ARG A 271 -7.88 -3.26 -16.85
CA ARG A 271 -8.96 -2.99 -17.82
C ARG A 271 -9.83 -4.24 -17.84
N HIS A 272 -11.08 -4.08 -17.42
CA HIS A 272 -12.22 -4.93 -17.76
C HIS A 272 -11.96 -6.43 -17.88
N GLN A 273 -12.18 -7.18 -16.79
CA GLN A 273 -13.04 -8.37 -16.82
C GLN A 273 -13.28 -8.89 -15.40
N GLY A 274 -14.53 -8.77 -14.97
CA GLY A 274 -15.01 -9.20 -13.66
C GLY A 274 -16.49 -8.87 -13.54
N ARG A 275 -17.30 -9.32 -14.51
CA ARG A 275 -18.76 -9.32 -14.37
C ARG A 275 -19.10 -10.20 -13.16
N VAL A 276 -19.65 -9.59 -12.12
CA VAL A 276 -20.42 -10.32 -11.11
C VAL A 276 -21.76 -10.65 -11.76
N ARG A 277 -21.98 -11.92 -12.12
CA ARG A 277 -23.32 -12.47 -12.34
C ARG A 277 -23.97 -12.60 -10.97
N LEU A 278 -25.05 -11.86 -10.74
CA LEU A 278 -26.04 -12.21 -9.74
C LEU A 278 -27.05 -13.16 -10.42
N GLY A 279 -27.01 -14.44 -10.05
CA GLY A 279 -28.19 -15.31 -10.07
C GLY A 279 -28.61 -15.50 -8.61
N GLY A 280 -29.86 -15.37 -8.20
CA GLY A 280 -31.07 -15.77 -8.90
C GLY A 280 -31.45 -17.17 -8.42
N VAL A 281 -32.03 -17.23 -7.22
CA VAL A 281 -33.07 -18.19 -6.81
C VAL A 281 -34.10 -17.37 -6.03
#